data_AF-A0A9E5VAE6-F1
#
_entry.id   AF-A0A9E5VAE6-F1
#
_cell.length_a   1.000
_cell.length_b   1.000
_cell.length_c   1.000
_cell.angle_alpha   90.00
_cell.angle_beta   90.00
_cell.angle_gamma   90.00
#
_symmetry.space_group_name_H-M   'P 1'
#
loop_
_entity.id
_entity.type
_entity.pdbx_description
1 polymer ?
#
loop_
_entity_poly.entity_id
_entity_poly.type
_entity_poly.pdbx_seq_one_letter_code
_entity_poly.pdbx_strand_id
1 'polypeptide(L)'
;MSQTNAINSINSLLSKLPEALQVEALHYIEYLAFRSTNRPLPSVLEPPALTQKRNGFGILKGKVTIADDFDDPLEEFADYQ
;
A
#
# COMPACT_ATOMS: atom_id res chain seq x y z
N MET A 1 -3.30 33.77 0.47
CA MET A 1 -3.24 34.10 -0.97
C MET A 1 -2.60 33.01 -1.85
N SER A 2 -2.06 31.89 -1.32
CA SER A 2 -1.42 30.86 -2.17
C SER A 2 -2.37 29.82 -2.79
N GLN A 3 -3.52 29.50 -2.18
CA GLN A 3 -4.43 28.45 -2.68
C GLN A 3 -5.08 28.81 -4.04
N THR A 4 -5.38 30.09 -4.26
CA THR A 4 -6.03 30.56 -5.49
C THR A 4 -5.16 30.32 -6.73
N ASN A 5 -3.83 30.40 -6.58
CA ASN A 5 -2.88 30.17 -7.68
C ASN A 5 -2.80 28.69 -8.09
N ALA A 6 -2.92 27.77 -7.12
CA ALA A 6 -2.90 26.34 -7.38
C ALA A 6 -4.16 25.89 -8.14
N ILE A 7 -5.34 26.37 -7.71
CA ILE A 7 -6.62 26.06 -8.35
C ILE A 7 -6.63 26.55 -9.80
N ASN A 8 -6.16 27.78 -10.05
CA ASN A 8 -6.09 28.34 -11.40
C ASN A 8 -5.14 27.54 -12.32
N SER A 9 -4.02 27.06 -11.78
CA SER A 9 -3.07 26.21 -12.53
C SER A 9 -3.69 24.86 -12.93
N ILE A 10 -4.44 24.23 -12.02
CA ILE A 10 -5.13 22.95 -12.30
C ILE A 10 -6.15 23.14 -13.42
N ASN A 11 -6.97 24.20 -13.37
CA ASN A 11 -7.97 24.49 -14.40
C ASN A 11 -7.33 24.72 -15.78
N SER A 12 -6.19 25.42 -15.83
CA SER A 12 -5.45 25.64 -17.08
C SER A 12 -4.86 24.36 -17.67
N LEU A 13 -4.46 23.40 -16.82
CA LEU A 13 -3.97 22.10 -17.28
C LEU A 13 -5.11 21.22 -17.77
N LEU A 14 -6.25 21.20 -17.07
CA LEU A 14 -7.45 20.45 -17.46
C LEU A 14 -7.96 20.87 -18.84
N SER A 15 -7.96 22.18 -19.15
CA SER A 15 -8.42 22.69 -20.45
C SER A 15 -7.54 22.28 -21.63
N LYS A 16 -6.31 21.80 -21.39
CA LYS A 16 -5.37 21.36 -22.44
C LYS A 16 -5.46 19.85 -22.71
N LEU A 17 -6.14 19.10 -21.84
CA LEU A 17 -6.26 17.65 -21.96
C LEU A 17 -7.42 17.26 -22.88
N PRO A 18 -7.32 16.14 -23.61
CA PRO A 18 -8.45 15.50 -24.27
C PRO A 18 -9.53 15.07 -23.27
N GLU A 19 -10.79 15.01 -23.70
CA GLU A 19 -11.95 14.72 -22.87
C GLU A 19 -11.80 13.44 -22.02
N ALA A 20 -11.26 12.36 -22.61
CA ALA A 20 -11.02 11.10 -21.90
C ALA A 20 -10.07 11.25 -20.68
N LEU A 21 -9.02 12.07 -20.82
CA LEU A 21 -8.07 12.31 -19.72
C LEU A 21 -8.60 13.32 -18.70
N GLN A 22 -9.52 14.20 -19.09
CA GLN A 22 -10.21 15.08 -18.14
C GLN A 22 -11.08 14.28 -17.18
N VAL A 23 -11.78 13.25 -17.68
CA VAL A 23 -12.59 12.34 -16.87
C VAL A 23 -11.73 11.56 -15.88
N GLU A 24 -10.58 11.04 -16.31
CA GLU A 24 -9.64 10.36 -15.42
C GLU A 24 -9.07 11.29 -14.33
N ALA A 25 -8.73 12.53 -14.70
CA ALA A 25 -8.28 13.53 -13.76
C ALA A 25 -9.38 13.87 -12.72
N LEU A 26 -10.64 13.95 -13.14
CA LEU A 26 -11.78 14.16 -12.25
C LEU A 26 -11.89 13.01 -11.23
N HIS A 27 -11.87 11.76 -11.67
CA HIS A 27 -11.91 10.60 -10.77
C HIS A 27 -10.75 10.62 -9.77
N TYR A 28 -9.56 11.02 -10.19
CA TYR A 28 -8.42 11.12 -9.30
C TYR A 28 -8.58 12.24 -8.26
N ILE A 29 -9.13 13.40 -8.65
CA ILE A 29 -9.45 14.49 -7.72
C ILE A 29 -10.49 14.04 -6.68
N GLU A 30 -11.55 13.33 -7.11
CA GLU A 30 -12.55 12.75 -6.20
C GLU A 30 -11.92 11.76 -5.23
N TYR A 31 -11.05 10.88 -5.72
CA TYR A 31 -10.29 9.95 -4.90
C TYR A 31 -9.42 10.68 -3.87
N LEU A 32 -8.73 11.77 -4.25
CA LEU A 32 -7.94 12.57 -3.31
C LEU A 32 -8.81 13.22 -2.23
N ALA A 33 -9.98 13.74 -2.60
CA ALA A 33 -10.93 14.30 -1.65
C ALA A 33 -11.41 13.24 -0.65
N PHE A 34 -11.82 12.07 -1.15
CA PHE A 34 -12.22 10.92 -0.33
C PHE A 34 -11.08 10.40 0.57
N ARG A 35 -9.86 10.34 0.05
CA ARG A 35 -8.69 9.92 0.83
C ARG A 35 -8.38 10.90 1.95
N SER A 36 -8.51 12.21 1.70
CA SER A 36 -8.20 13.26 2.69
C SER A 36 -9.11 13.20 3.93
N THR A 37 -10.35 12.72 3.78
CA THR A 37 -11.32 12.58 4.88
C THR A 37 -11.19 11.25 5.62
N ASN A 38 -10.85 10.15 4.91
CA ASN A 38 -10.83 8.81 5.47
C ASN A 38 -9.46 8.34 5.97
N ARG A 39 -8.37 9.00 5.56
CA ARG A 39 -7.02 8.73 6.06
C ARG A 39 -6.34 10.06 6.29
N PRO A 40 -5.97 10.42 7.54
CA PRO A 40 -5.17 11.62 7.75
C PRO A 40 -3.90 11.49 6.89
N LEU A 41 -3.73 12.46 5.98
CA LEU A 41 -2.52 12.55 5.17
C LEU A 41 -1.36 12.58 6.17
N PRO A 42 -0.33 11.72 6.03
CA PRO A 42 0.87 11.90 6.83
C PRO A 42 1.35 13.32 6.56
N SER A 43 1.26 14.15 7.59
CA SER A 43 1.76 15.51 7.57
C SER A 43 3.23 15.41 7.24
N VAL A 44 3.66 16.02 6.13
CA VAL A 44 5.04 16.05 5.65
C VAL A 44 5.40 14.71 4.97
N LEU A 45 5.70 14.64 3.66
CA LEU A 45 7.04 14.81 3.09
C LEU A 45 8.22 14.27 3.93
N GLU A 46 7.96 13.39 4.90
CA GLU A 46 9.04 12.61 5.46
C GLU A 46 9.48 11.61 4.39
N PRO A 47 10.79 11.53 4.06
CA PRO A 47 11.29 10.42 3.26
C PRO A 47 10.75 9.14 3.91
N PRO A 48 10.32 8.12 3.12
CA PRO A 48 9.74 6.92 3.68
C PRO A 48 10.68 6.44 4.77
N ALA A 49 10.27 6.61 6.03
CA ALA A 49 11.06 6.22 7.18
C ALA A 49 11.33 4.76 6.92
N LEU A 50 12.58 4.47 6.56
CA LEU A 50 13.04 3.21 5.96
C LEU A 50 12.20 2.12 6.55
N THR A 51 11.27 1.59 5.74
CA THR A 51 10.27 0.60 6.14
C THR A 51 10.95 -0.27 7.16
N GLN A 52 10.55 -0.19 8.44
CA GLN A 52 11.16 -0.99 9.50
C GLN A 52 11.33 -2.36 8.89
N LYS A 53 12.58 -2.78 8.66
CA LYS A 53 12.85 -4.01 7.93
C LYS A 53 11.95 -5.02 8.60
N ARG A 54 10.94 -5.52 7.88
CA ARG A 54 10.18 -6.65 8.37
C ARG A 54 11.27 -7.70 8.48
N ASN A 55 11.75 -7.92 9.69
CA ASN A 55 12.69 -8.96 10.01
C ASN A 55 11.94 -10.22 9.61
N GLY A 56 12.09 -10.64 8.35
CA GLY A 56 11.22 -11.60 7.69
C GLY A 56 11.99 -12.79 7.16
N PHE A 57 13.32 -12.67 7.16
CA PHE A 57 14.22 -13.78 6.88
C PHE A 57 14.62 -14.44 8.21
N GLY A 58 14.29 -15.71 8.37
CA GLY A 58 14.75 -16.53 9.50
C GLY A 58 14.00 -16.31 10.82
N ILE A 59 12.87 -15.60 10.85
CA ILE A 59 12.08 -15.41 12.09
C ILE A 59 11.56 -16.70 12.73
N LEU A 60 11.45 -17.75 11.92
CA LEU A 60 11.02 -19.07 12.37
C LEU A 60 12.21 -20.04 12.53
N LYS A 61 13.46 -19.56 12.41
CA LYS A 61 14.64 -20.42 12.61
C LYS A 61 14.64 -20.93 14.05
N GLY A 62 14.64 -22.26 14.22
CA GLY A 62 14.58 -22.91 15.52
C GLY A 62 13.20 -22.93 16.18
N LYS A 63 12.14 -22.47 15.48
CA LYS A 63 10.75 -22.58 15.94
C LYS A 63 9.95 -23.67 15.23
N VAL A 64 10.54 -24.27 14.20
CA VAL A 64 9.96 -25.39 13.44
C VAL A 64 10.78 -26.62 13.75
N THR A 65 10.11 -27.66 14.24
CA THR A 65 10.66 -29.00 14.40
C THR A 65 10.30 -29.79 13.15
N ILE A 66 11.30 -30.37 12.49
CA ILE A 66 11.14 -31.25 11.34
C ILE A 66 11.56 -32.64 11.82
N ALA A 67 10.83 -33.68 11.42
CA ALA A 67 11.21 -35.06 11.69
C ALA A 67 12.55 -35.40 11.01
N ASP A 68 13.28 -36.37 11.57
CA ASP A 68 14.57 -36.80 11.03
C ASP A 68 14.40 -37.48 9.66
N ASP A 69 13.25 -38.14 9.45
CA ASP A 69 12.79 -38.64 8.16
C ASP A 69 11.59 -37.80 7.68
N PHE A 70 11.63 -37.38 6.41
CA PHE A 70 10.55 -36.60 5.80
C PHE A 70 9.36 -37.47 5.39
N ASP A 71 9.61 -38.75 5.09
CA ASP A 71 8.58 -39.69 4.66
C ASP A 71 7.85 -40.33 5.85
N ASP A 72 8.34 -40.13 7.08
CA ASP A 72 7.70 -40.64 8.29
C ASP A 72 6.39 -39.90 8.59
N PRO A 73 5.31 -40.63 8.92
CA PRO A 73 4.05 -40.02 9.27
C PRO A 73 4.18 -39.24 10.59
N LEU A 74 3.63 -38.04 10.63
CA LEU A 74 3.52 -37.27 11.85
C LEU A 74 2.57 -37.99 12.82
N GLU A 75 3.01 -38.22 14.06
CA GLU A 75 2.22 -38.91 15.10
C GLU A 75 0.83 -38.28 15.30
N GLU A 76 0.74 -36.95 15.21
CA GLU A 76 -0.49 -36.16 15.32
C GLU A 76 -1.49 -36.41 14.19
N PHE A 77 -1.03 -37.00 13.07
CA PHE A 77 -1.83 -37.34 11.91
C PHE A 77 -2.01 -38.85 11.73
N ALA A 78 -1.59 -39.68 12.71
CA ALA A 78 -1.76 -41.13 12.66
C ALA A 78 -3.23 -41.56 12.54
N ASP A 79 -4.15 -40.81 13.16
CA ASP A 79 -5.60 -41.07 13.11
C ASP A 79 -6.26 -40.66 11.77
N TYR A 80 -5.53 -40.00 10.88
CA TYR A 80 -6.01 -39.52 9.56
C TYR A 80 -5.50 -40.38 8.38
N GLN A 81 -4.83 -41.50 8.68
CA GLN A 81 -4.40 -42.50 7.70
C GLN A 81 -5.56 -43.38 7.23
#